data_AF-A0A7W0ZY76-F1
#
_entry.id   AF-A0A7W0ZY76-F1
#
_cell.length_a   1.000
_cell.length_b   1.000
_cell.length_c   1.000
_cell.angle_alpha   90.00
_cell.angle_beta   90.00
_cell.angle_gamma   90.00
#
_symmetry.space_group_name_H-M   'P 1'
#
loop_
_entity.id
_entity.type
_entity.pdbx_description
1 polymer ?
#
loop_
_entity_poly.entity_id
_entity_poly.type
_entity_poly.pdbx_seq_one_letter_code
_entity_poly.pdbx_strand_id
1 'polypeptide(L)'
;RTLLVTLAAALRVRAPRLAVGGAETGPHVVGLVRPTIVVPPALLEDHALLRAALLHELAHVRRKDALARLLQIWATAVFFWWPVVRLVGRRLDLSREAACDAWALEASALPRAAYARLLVKMAALRTAAAPALAAPHSLDARVAAVLGPPARARTGIAGKALIAVWAVLALGGARSAAARGDNDVCVYTPQLAEALFQAHPEADLDGDGALSVDEACELQAEWRRREPQVSTVPEVELDEFLSGPLCCNCGSTDVLFPPSEPPAGAACDQAEGVDR
;
A
#
# COMPACT_ATOMS: atom_id res chain seq x y z
N ARG A 1 -33.47 -11.74 -25.85
CA ARG A 1 -33.04 -12.56 -24.70
C ARG A 1 -32.12 -13.72 -25.11
N THR A 2 -32.51 -14.56 -26.07
CA THR A 2 -31.69 -15.69 -26.57
C THR A 2 -30.29 -15.27 -27.03
N LEU A 3 -30.20 -14.20 -27.84
CA LEU A 3 -28.92 -13.62 -28.28
C LEU A 3 -27.97 -13.30 -27.10
N LEU A 4 -28.48 -12.67 -26.04
CA LEU A 4 -27.68 -12.31 -24.87
C LEU A 4 -27.11 -13.54 -24.15
N VAL A 5 -27.91 -14.60 -24.01
CA VAL A 5 -27.47 -15.84 -23.35
C VAL A 5 -26.36 -16.50 -24.17
N THR A 6 -26.51 -16.58 -25.49
CA THR A 6 -25.49 -17.14 -26.38
C THR A 6 -24.18 -16.34 -26.31
N LEU A 7 -24.27 -15.01 -26.34
CA LEU A 7 -23.10 -14.14 -26.20
C LEU A 7 -22.46 -14.29 -24.82
N ALA A 8 -23.23 -14.26 -23.73
CA ALA A 8 -22.71 -14.43 -22.38
C ALA A 8 -21.99 -15.78 -22.19
N ALA A 9 -22.55 -16.85 -22.76
CA ALA A 9 -21.95 -18.19 -22.75
C ALA A 9 -20.62 -18.23 -23.53
N ALA A 10 -20.57 -17.64 -24.74
CA ALA A 10 -19.34 -17.51 -25.51
C ALA A 10 -18.24 -16.77 -24.73
N LEU A 11 -18.64 -15.89 -23.81
CA LEU A 11 -17.74 -15.10 -22.97
C LEU A 11 -17.46 -15.67 -21.60
N ARG A 12 -18.01 -16.85 -21.29
CA ARG A 12 -17.90 -17.49 -19.97
C ARG A 12 -18.30 -16.53 -18.84
N VAL A 13 -19.32 -15.71 -19.08
CA VAL A 13 -19.90 -14.80 -18.09
C VAL A 13 -21.30 -15.27 -17.75
N ARG A 14 -21.69 -15.16 -16.48
CA ARG A 14 -23.08 -15.41 -16.07
C ARG A 14 -24.00 -14.43 -16.80
N ALA A 15 -25.00 -14.95 -17.52
CA ALA A 15 -25.90 -14.13 -18.30
C ALA A 15 -26.55 -13.03 -17.41
N PRO A 16 -26.28 -11.74 -17.69
CA PRO A 16 -26.92 -10.66 -16.95
C PRO A 16 -28.41 -10.59 -17.29
N ARG A 17 -29.18 -9.91 -16.45
CA ARG A 17 -30.58 -9.62 -16.78
C ARG A 17 -30.62 -8.63 -17.95
N LEU A 18 -31.65 -8.72 -18.79
CA LEU A 18 -31.88 -7.79 -19.88
C LEU A 18 -33.15 -7.00 -19.58
N ALA A 19 -33.05 -5.68 -19.64
CA ALA A 19 -34.19 -4.77 -19.57
C ALA A 19 -34.18 -3.85 -20.80
N VAL A 20 -35.36 -3.39 -21.21
CA VAL A 20 -35.51 -2.36 -22.23
C VAL A 20 -35.72 -1.04 -21.52
N GLY A 21 -34.88 -0.06 -21.84
CA GLY A 21 -34.93 1.29 -21.25
C GLY A 21 -35.83 2.24 -22.04
N GLY A 22 -35.82 3.51 -21.67
CA GLY A 22 -36.45 4.57 -22.44
C GLY A 22 -35.71 4.86 -23.75
N ALA A 23 -36.40 5.46 -24.73
CA ALA A 23 -35.81 5.83 -26.03
C ALA A 23 -34.58 6.73 -25.90
N GLU A 24 -34.56 7.58 -24.88
CA GLU A 24 -33.49 8.55 -24.60
C GLU A 24 -32.29 7.94 -23.86
N THR A 25 -32.29 6.63 -23.54
CA THR A 25 -31.21 6.02 -22.74
C THR A 25 -30.25 5.23 -23.60
N GLY A 26 -28.96 5.58 -23.60
CA GLY A 26 -27.93 4.73 -24.22
C GLY A 26 -27.83 3.36 -23.54
N PRO A 27 -27.30 2.32 -24.23
CA PRO A 27 -27.08 1.02 -23.62
C PRO A 27 -26.12 1.14 -22.45
N HIS A 28 -26.43 0.49 -21.32
CA HIS A 28 -25.59 0.54 -20.12
C HIS A 28 -25.87 -0.65 -19.19
N VAL A 29 -24.87 -0.98 -18.35
CA VAL A 29 -24.99 -1.99 -17.29
C VAL A 29 -25.27 -1.34 -15.94
N VAL A 30 -26.25 -1.88 -15.20
CA VAL A 30 -26.60 -1.48 -13.83
C VAL A 30 -26.42 -2.65 -12.87
N GLY A 31 -25.88 -2.36 -11.68
CA GLY A 31 -25.78 -3.32 -10.58
C GLY A 31 -24.44 -4.06 -10.51
N LEU A 32 -23.95 -4.26 -9.29
CA LEU A 32 -22.63 -4.86 -9.02
C LEU A 32 -22.69 -6.39 -8.89
N VAL A 33 -23.61 -6.89 -8.04
CA VAL A 33 -23.75 -8.33 -7.74
C VAL A 33 -24.63 -9.05 -8.78
N ARG A 34 -25.66 -8.34 -9.27
CA ARG A 34 -26.61 -8.86 -10.27
C ARG A 34 -26.70 -7.88 -11.45
N PRO A 35 -25.73 -7.91 -12.37
CA PRO A 35 -25.68 -6.98 -13.49
C PRO A 35 -26.93 -7.13 -14.36
N THR A 36 -27.51 -5.98 -14.72
CA THR A 36 -28.66 -5.84 -15.61
C THR A 36 -28.24 -4.93 -16.76
N ILE A 37 -28.29 -5.43 -17.99
CA ILE A 37 -28.04 -4.66 -19.20
C ILE A 37 -29.36 -4.01 -19.60
N VAL A 38 -29.36 -2.68 -19.68
CA VAL A 38 -30.47 -1.87 -20.20
C VAL A 38 -30.13 -1.51 -21.64
N VAL A 39 -31.05 -1.75 -22.56
CA VAL A 39 -30.87 -1.43 -23.99
C VAL A 39 -32.00 -0.52 -24.47
N PRO A 40 -31.70 0.54 -25.25
CA PRO A 40 -32.73 1.36 -25.87
C PRO A 40 -33.51 0.60 -26.95
N PRO A 41 -34.80 0.92 -27.16
CA PRO A 41 -35.61 0.34 -28.23
C PRO A 41 -35.01 0.62 -29.62
N ALA A 42 -34.36 1.77 -29.83
CA ALA A 42 -33.73 2.14 -31.10
C ALA A 42 -32.55 1.25 -31.55
N LEU A 43 -32.05 0.38 -30.66
CA LEU A 43 -31.05 -0.64 -30.99
C LEU A 43 -31.68 -2.00 -31.31
N LEU A 44 -32.97 -2.21 -31.02
CA LEU A 44 -33.65 -3.48 -31.30
C LEU A 44 -33.93 -3.68 -32.80
N GLU A 45 -33.98 -2.59 -33.57
CA GLU A 45 -34.28 -2.61 -35.01
C GLU A 45 -33.14 -3.18 -35.86
N ASP A 46 -31.89 -3.09 -35.38
CA ASP A 46 -30.72 -3.56 -36.11
C ASP A 46 -29.99 -4.63 -35.30
N HIS A 47 -30.10 -5.89 -35.74
CA HIS A 47 -29.50 -7.04 -35.07
C HIS A 47 -27.96 -6.98 -34.99
N ALA A 48 -27.30 -6.41 -36.00
CA ALA A 48 -25.84 -6.34 -36.04
C ALA A 48 -25.33 -5.29 -35.05
N LEU A 49 -26.00 -4.13 -35.01
CA LEU A 49 -25.71 -3.07 -34.03
C LEU A 49 -26.05 -3.50 -32.60
N LEU A 50 -27.18 -4.19 -32.41
CA LEU A 50 -27.57 -4.76 -31.12
C LEU A 50 -26.51 -5.72 -30.61
N ARG A 51 -26.05 -6.64 -31.46
CA ARG A 51 -25.01 -7.61 -31.10
C ARG A 51 -23.73 -6.91 -30.64
N ALA A 52 -23.27 -5.90 -31.38
CA ALA A 52 -22.07 -5.16 -31.05
C ALA A 52 -22.21 -4.34 -29.75
N ALA A 53 -23.36 -3.71 -29.53
CA ALA A 53 -23.66 -3.00 -28.27
C ALA A 53 -23.71 -3.97 -27.07
N LEU A 54 -24.37 -5.13 -27.22
CA LEU A 54 -24.42 -6.15 -26.17
C LEU A 54 -23.03 -6.71 -25.85
N LEU A 55 -22.18 -6.92 -26.87
CA LEU A 55 -20.80 -7.34 -26.66
C LEU A 55 -20.01 -6.30 -25.86
N HIS A 56 -20.16 -5.01 -26.18
CA HIS A 56 -19.53 -3.93 -25.42
C HIS A 56 -19.97 -3.94 -23.95
N GLU A 57 -21.28 -4.02 -23.68
CA GLU A 57 -21.80 -4.08 -22.31
C GLU A 57 -21.40 -5.37 -21.56
N LEU A 58 -21.36 -6.51 -22.25
CA LEU A 58 -20.84 -7.77 -21.70
C LEU A 58 -19.35 -7.67 -21.35
N ALA A 59 -18.57 -6.91 -22.10
CA ALA A 59 -17.17 -6.65 -21.81
C ALA A 59 -17.00 -5.98 -20.44
N HIS A 60 -17.84 -4.98 -20.13
CA HIS A 60 -17.87 -4.33 -18.82
C HIS A 60 -18.19 -5.31 -17.69
N VAL A 61 -19.15 -6.21 -17.90
CA VAL A 61 -19.50 -7.25 -16.91
C VAL A 61 -18.33 -8.22 -16.71
N ARG A 62 -17.72 -8.70 -17.80
CA ARG A 62 -16.59 -9.63 -17.75
C ARG A 62 -15.41 -9.05 -17.01
N ARG A 63 -15.10 -7.76 -17.24
CA ARG A 63 -13.98 -7.04 -16.63
C ARG A 63 -14.28 -6.50 -15.23
N LYS A 64 -15.52 -6.64 -14.75
CA LYS A 64 -15.99 -6.12 -13.47
C LYS A 64 -15.75 -4.61 -13.34
N ASP A 65 -15.98 -3.87 -14.43
CA ASP A 65 -15.69 -2.43 -14.48
C ASP A 65 -16.47 -1.62 -13.44
N ALA A 66 -17.66 -2.10 -13.04
CA ALA A 66 -18.43 -1.52 -11.95
C ALA A 66 -17.68 -1.53 -10.60
N LEU A 67 -16.94 -2.60 -10.30
CA LEU A 67 -16.11 -2.68 -9.08
C LEU A 67 -14.91 -1.74 -9.19
N ALA A 68 -14.25 -1.72 -10.35
CA ALA A 68 -13.13 -0.81 -10.59
C ALA A 68 -13.55 0.67 -10.50
N ARG A 69 -14.76 1.00 -10.97
CA ARG A 69 -15.35 2.33 -10.83
C ARG A 69 -15.66 2.67 -9.37
N LEU A 70 -16.18 1.72 -8.60
CA LEU A 70 -16.39 1.90 -7.17
C LEU A 70 -15.08 2.20 -6.45
N LEU A 71 -14.03 1.41 -6.70
CA LEU A 71 -12.69 1.65 -6.13
C LEU A 71 -12.12 3.01 -6.54
N GLN A 72 -12.31 3.43 -7.79
CA GLN A 72 -11.90 4.76 -8.24
C GLN A 72 -12.66 5.88 -7.52
N ILE A 73 -13.96 5.73 -7.28
CA ILE A 73 -14.76 6.70 -6.51
C ILE A 73 -14.24 6.78 -5.07
N TRP A 74 -14.00 5.64 -4.42
CA TRP A 74 -13.41 5.58 -3.09
C TRP A 74 -12.02 6.23 -3.04
N ALA A 75 -11.13 5.90 -3.96
CA ALA A 75 -9.81 6.52 -4.04
C ALA A 75 -9.90 8.03 -4.29
N THR A 76 -10.82 8.47 -5.14
CA THR A 76 -11.02 9.91 -5.39
C THR A 76 -11.61 10.62 -4.18
N ALA A 77 -12.47 9.95 -3.39
CA ALA A 77 -13.03 10.50 -2.16
C ALA A 77 -11.98 10.60 -1.06
N VAL A 78 -11.15 9.57 -0.88
CA VAL A 78 -10.07 9.56 0.13
C VAL A 78 -8.97 10.55 -0.26
N PHE A 79 -8.57 10.59 -1.53
CA PHE A 79 -7.50 11.46 -2.03
C PHE A 79 -8.05 12.67 -2.80
N PHE A 80 -9.16 13.26 -2.33
CA PHE A 80 -9.84 14.33 -3.07
C PHE A 80 -8.93 15.55 -3.29
N TRP A 81 -8.02 15.82 -2.36
CA TRP A 81 -7.05 16.91 -2.45
C TRP A 81 -5.92 16.65 -3.46
N TRP A 82 -5.73 15.40 -3.92
CA TRP A 82 -4.60 15.06 -4.78
C TRP A 82 -4.99 15.11 -6.27
N PRO A 83 -4.49 16.10 -7.05
CA PRO A 83 -4.90 16.28 -8.44
C PRO A 83 -4.52 15.09 -9.34
N VAL A 84 -3.45 14.36 -8.96
CA VAL A 84 -2.98 13.16 -9.67
C VAL A 84 -4.06 12.08 -9.73
N VAL A 85 -4.83 11.87 -8.66
CA VAL A 85 -5.88 10.83 -8.60
C VAL A 85 -7.00 11.14 -9.58
N ARG A 86 -7.35 12.43 -9.75
CA ARG A 86 -8.35 12.86 -10.74
C ARG A 86 -7.85 12.65 -12.17
N LEU A 87 -6.58 12.93 -12.44
CA LEU A 87 -5.96 12.70 -13.75
C LEU A 87 -5.88 11.20 -14.09
N VAL A 88 -5.43 10.39 -13.14
CA VAL A 88 -5.38 8.92 -13.26
C VAL A 88 -6.80 8.38 -13.47
N GLY A 89 -7.79 8.88 -12.73
CA GLY A 89 -9.20 8.50 -12.92
C GLY A 89 -9.69 8.74 -14.34
N ARG A 90 -9.43 9.93 -14.91
CA ARG A 90 -9.78 10.23 -16.32
C ARG A 90 -9.09 9.30 -17.31
N ARG A 91 -7.81 8.97 -17.07
CA ARG A 91 -7.05 8.04 -17.92
C ARG A 91 -7.59 6.62 -17.81
N LEU A 92 -7.94 6.17 -16.60
CA LEU A 92 -8.55 4.87 -16.36
C LEU A 92 -9.89 4.74 -17.08
N ASP A 93 -10.75 5.76 -17.03
CA ASP A 93 -12.02 5.75 -17.73
C ASP A 93 -11.82 5.63 -19.26
N LEU A 94 -10.90 6.41 -19.85
CA LEU A 94 -10.57 6.29 -21.28
C LEU A 94 -10.00 4.91 -21.65
N SER A 95 -9.10 4.37 -20.83
CA SER A 95 -8.52 3.04 -21.05
C SER A 95 -9.56 1.93 -20.90
N ARG A 96 -10.55 2.07 -20.01
CA ARG A 96 -11.63 1.11 -19.85
C ARG A 96 -12.51 1.06 -21.10
N GLU A 97 -12.99 2.21 -21.56
CA GLU A 97 -13.80 2.32 -22.78
C GLU A 97 -13.04 1.79 -24.00
N ALA A 98 -11.78 2.17 -24.19
CA ALA A 98 -10.97 1.71 -25.30
C ALA A 98 -10.75 0.18 -25.30
N ALA A 99 -10.55 -0.43 -24.12
CA ALA A 99 -10.40 -1.87 -24.00
C ALA A 99 -11.73 -2.60 -24.30
N CYS A 100 -12.86 -2.06 -23.85
CA CYS A 100 -14.18 -2.61 -24.17
C CYS A 100 -14.52 -2.45 -25.67
N ASP A 101 -14.19 -1.31 -26.27
CA ASP A 101 -14.38 -1.05 -27.70
C ASP A 101 -13.55 -1.99 -28.57
N ALA A 102 -12.26 -2.17 -28.26
CA ALA A 102 -11.39 -3.09 -28.98
C ALA A 102 -11.92 -4.52 -28.94
N TRP A 103 -12.37 -4.95 -27.76
CA TRP A 103 -12.90 -6.28 -27.54
C TRP A 103 -14.25 -6.51 -28.24
N ALA A 104 -15.16 -5.52 -28.19
CA ALA A 104 -16.43 -5.58 -28.89
C ALA A 104 -16.27 -5.52 -30.42
N LEU A 105 -15.32 -4.75 -30.92
CA LEU A 105 -14.99 -4.68 -32.35
C LEU A 105 -14.51 -6.05 -32.86
N GLU A 106 -13.60 -6.70 -32.13
CA GLU A 106 -13.10 -8.04 -32.49
C GLU A 106 -14.22 -9.09 -32.44
N ALA A 107 -15.03 -9.10 -31.38
CA ALA A 107 -16.09 -10.11 -31.20
C ALA A 107 -17.33 -9.89 -32.08
N SER A 108 -17.59 -8.67 -32.53
CA SER A 108 -18.76 -8.34 -33.37
C SER A 108 -18.54 -8.64 -34.84
N ALA A 109 -17.29 -8.77 -35.28
CA ALA A 109 -16.91 -8.89 -36.69
C ALA A 109 -17.46 -7.76 -37.59
N LEU A 110 -17.78 -6.60 -37.00
CA LEU A 110 -18.23 -5.43 -37.75
C LEU A 110 -17.06 -4.72 -38.43
N PRO A 111 -17.28 -4.13 -39.62
CA PRO A 111 -16.35 -3.17 -40.18
C PRO A 111 -16.11 -2.01 -39.21
N ARG A 112 -14.86 -1.56 -39.08
CA ARG A 112 -14.46 -0.48 -38.14
C ARG A 112 -15.29 0.79 -38.33
N ALA A 113 -15.64 1.13 -39.56
CA ALA A 113 -16.50 2.27 -39.88
C ALA A 113 -17.95 2.10 -39.38
N ALA A 114 -18.52 0.89 -39.48
CA ALA A 114 -19.86 0.60 -38.96
C ALA A 114 -19.88 0.69 -37.43
N TYR A 115 -18.83 0.18 -36.77
CA TYR A 115 -18.68 0.29 -35.33
C TYR A 115 -18.50 1.75 -34.88
N ALA A 116 -17.72 2.56 -35.60
CA ALA A 116 -17.58 3.99 -35.29
C ALA A 116 -18.93 4.74 -35.36
N ARG A 117 -19.77 4.43 -36.36
CA ARG A 117 -21.15 4.97 -36.43
C ARG A 117 -22.01 4.52 -35.26
N LEU A 118 -21.87 3.27 -34.81
CA LEU A 118 -22.53 2.78 -33.60
C LEU A 118 -22.13 3.60 -32.36
N LEU A 119 -20.83 3.87 -32.18
CA LEU A 119 -20.35 4.70 -31.07
C LEU A 119 -21.01 6.08 -31.06
N VAL A 120 -21.08 6.73 -32.22
CA VAL A 120 -21.76 8.03 -32.37
C VAL A 120 -23.25 7.92 -32.05
N LYS A 121 -23.94 6.89 -32.56
CA LYS A 121 -25.36 6.64 -32.25
C LYS A 121 -25.58 6.46 -30.74
N MET A 122 -24.75 5.66 -30.08
CA MET A 122 -24.84 5.43 -28.63
C MET A 122 -24.54 6.70 -27.82
N ALA A 123 -23.59 7.52 -28.27
CA ALA A 123 -23.27 8.78 -27.62
C ALA A 123 -24.42 9.80 -27.74
N ALA A 124 -25.04 9.90 -28.92
CA ALA A 124 -26.20 10.77 -29.14
C ALA A 124 -27.37 10.43 -28.22
N LEU A 125 -27.65 9.13 -28.03
CA LEU A 125 -28.67 8.67 -27.08
C LEU A 125 -28.30 9.05 -25.63
N ARG A 126 -27.03 8.92 -25.23
CA ARG A 126 -26.60 9.31 -23.87
C ARG A 126 -26.71 10.82 -23.61
N THR A 127 -26.37 11.64 -24.60
CA THR A 127 -26.45 13.11 -24.46
C THR A 127 -27.87 13.63 -24.32
N ALA A 128 -28.85 12.95 -24.93
CA ALA A 128 -30.26 13.30 -24.78
C ALA A 128 -30.77 13.07 -23.35
N ALA A 129 -30.34 11.99 -22.69
CA ALA A 129 -30.72 11.71 -21.30
C ALA A 129 -29.96 12.53 -20.24
N ALA A 130 -28.72 12.95 -20.49
CA ALA A 130 -27.89 13.60 -19.47
C ALA A 130 -26.86 14.58 -20.06
N PRO A 131 -27.29 15.76 -20.53
CA PRO A 131 -26.41 16.74 -21.20
C PRO A 131 -25.27 17.28 -20.31
N ALA A 132 -25.44 17.26 -18.98
CA ALA A 132 -24.46 17.80 -18.03
C ALA A 132 -23.28 16.86 -17.69
N LEU A 133 -23.34 15.58 -18.08
CA LEU A 133 -22.35 14.54 -17.70
C LEU A 133 -21.53 14.00 -18.87
N ALA A 134 -21.83 14.42 -20.10
CA ALA A 134 -21.09 14.00 -21.27
C ALA A 134 -19.78 14.78 -21.35
N ALA A 135 -18.64 14.11 -21.09
CA ALA A 135 -17.34 14.67 -21.45
C ALA A 135 -17.16 14.50 -22.97
N PRO A 136 -17.25 15.57 -23.79
CA PRO A 136 -17.24 15.44 -25.25
C PRO A 136 -15.93 14.83 -25.78
N HIS A 137 -14.83 15.01 -25.07
CA HIS A 137 -13.49 14.59 -25.45
C HIS A 137 -13.27 13.06 -25.44
N SER A 138 -14.17 12.28 -24.83
CA SER A 138 -14.02 10.81 -24.82
C SER A 138 -14.51 10.15 -26.10
N LEU A 139 -15.47 10.73 -26.82
CA LEU A 139 -16.01 10.12 -28.05
C LEU A 139 -15.01 10.20 -29.19
N ASP A 140 -14.43 11.38 -29.43
CA ASP A 140 -13.44 11.58 -30.48
C ASP A 140 -12.23 10.65 -30.31
N ALA A 141 -11.76 10.52 -29.06
CA ALA A 141 -10.66 9.62 -28.71
C ALA A 141 -11.01 8.15 -29.01
N ARG A 142 -12.24 7.72 -28.75
CA ARG A 142 -12.72 6.35 -29.03
C ARG A 142 -12.86 6.10 -30.53
N VAL A 143 -13.49 7.02 -31.27
CA VAL A 143 -13.63 6.92 -32.73
C VAL A 143 -12.26 6.88 -33.39
N ALA A 144 -11.33 7.75 -32.96
CA ALA A 144 -9.95 7.73 -33.43
C ALA A 144 -9.22 6.43 -33.07
N ALA A 145 -9.44 5.87 -31.88
CA ALA A 145 -8.83 4.60 -31.50
C ALA A 145 -9.38 3.40 -32.30
N VAL A 146 -10.67 3.41 -32.64
CA VAL A 146 -11.28 2.38 -33.48
C VAL A 146 -10.79 2.49 -34.92
N LEU A 147 -10.74 3.69 -35.50
CA LEU A 147 -10.34 3.88 -36.90
C LEU A 147 -8.83 3.90 -37.11
N GLY A 148 -8.07 4.29 -36.09
CA GLY A 148 -6.61 4.41 -36.13
C GLY A 148 -5.87 3.10 -35.84
N PRO A 149 -4.54 3.10 -36.03
CA PRO A 149 -3.69 1.98 -35.66
C PRO A 149 -3.71 1.76 -34.14
N PRO A 150 -3.53 0.51 -33.66
CA PRO A 150 -3.56 0.22 -32.23
C PRO A 150 -2.49 1.03 -31.49
N ALA A 151 -2.94 1.94 -30.63
CA ALA A 151 -2.05 2.74 -29.80
C ALA A 151 -1.32 1.84 -28.78
N ARG A 152 -0.02 1.64 -28.95
CA ARG A 152 0.81 1.00 -27.92
C ARG A 152 1.06 1.98 -26.80
N ALA A 153 0.63 1.65 -25.59
CA ALA A 153 1.01 2.39 -24.39
C ALA A 153 2.53 2.26 -24.18
N ARG A 154 3.28 3.26 -24.64
CA ARG A 154 4.71 3.39 -24.33
C ARG A 154 4.85 4.22 -23.07
N THR A 155 5.07 3.58 -21.93
CA THR A 155 5.63 4.29 -20.78
C THR A 155 7.08 4.66 -21.13
N GLY A 156 7.32 5.95 -21.39
CA GLY A 156 8.66 6.47 -21.63
C GLY A 156 9.59 6.18 -20.45
N ILE A 157 10.90 6.22 -20.69
CA ILE A 157 11.94 5.94 -19.69
C ILE A 157 11.74 6.79 -18.43
N ALA A 158 11.32 8.05 -18.59
CA ALA A 158 10.97 8.96 -17.50
C ALA A 158 9.85 8.44 -16.58
N GLY A 159 8.82 7.79 -17.13
CA GLY A 159 7.74 7.21 -16.34
C GLY A 159 8.19 6.01 -15.50
N LYS A 160 9.10 5.19 -16.05
CA LYS A 160 9.71 4.07 -15.32
C LYS A 160 10.63 4.57 -14.20
N ALA A 161 11.43 5.59 -14.48
CA ALA A 161 12.31 6.22 -13.49
C ALA A 161 11.51 6.83 -12.33
N LEU A 162 10.39 7.51 -12.62
CA LEU A 162 9.55 8.11 -11.59
C LEU A 162 8.93 7.05 -10.66
N ILE A 163 8.47 5.92 -11.22
CA ILE A 163 7.92 4.80 -10.43
C ILE A 163 9.01 4.18 -9.55
N ALA A 164 10.22 4.00 -10.10
CA ALA A 164 11.35 3.46 -9.35
C ALA A 164 11.77 4.38 -8.19
N VAL A 165 11.86 5.70 -8.43
CA VAL A 165 12.17 6.69 -7.39
C VAL A 165 11.10 6.70 -6.30
N TRP A 166 9.81 6.67 -6.68
CA TRP A 166 8.72 6.62 -5.71
C TRP A 166 8.75 5.34 -4.85
N ALA A 167 9.03 4.18 -5.46
CA ALA A 167 9.18 2.92 -4.73
C ALA A 167 10.36 2.96 -3.75
N VAL A 168 11.51 3.50 -4.17
CA VAL A 168 12.70 3.64 -3.31
C VAL A 168 12.41 4.58 -2.13
N LEU A 169 11.74 5.71 -2.36
CA LEU A 169 11.37 6.64 -1.29
C LEU A 169 10.36 6.04 -0.31
N ALA A 170 9.37 5.29 -0.80
CA ALA A 170 8.38 4.62 0.04
C ALA A 170 9.00 3.50 0.91
N LEU A 171 9.97 2.75 0.38
CA LEU A 171 10.71 1.75 1.16
C LEU A 171 11.78 2.38 2.08
N GLY A 172 12.36 3.51 1.69
CA GLY A 172 13.38 4.21 2.47
C GLY A 172 12.86 4.79 3.79
N GLY A 173 11.59 5.25 3.82
CA GLY A 173 10.96 5.76 5.03
C GLY A 173 10.74 4.71 6.13
N ALA A 174 10.71 3.42 5.80
CA ALA A 174 10.52 2.35 6.78
C ALA A 174 11.80 2.01 7.58
N ARG A 175 12.99 2.36 7.08
CA ARG A 175 14.26 2.01 7.75
C ARG A 175 14.60 2.92 8.93
N SER A 176 14.12 4.15 8.94
CA SER A 176 14.45 5.12 10.00
C SER A 176 13.69 4.87 11.31
N ALA A 177 12.66 4.03 11.31
CA ALA A 177 11.91 3.67 12.52
C ALA A 177 12.50 2.46 13.27
N ALA A 178 13.28 1.61 12.59
CA ALA A 178 13.84 0.38 13.17
C ALA A 178 15.25 0.54 13.75
N ALA A 179 15.88 1.71 13.61
CA ALA A 179 17.29 1.94 13.98
C ALA A 179 17.50 2.75 15.26
N ARG A 180 16.45 2.99 16.07
CA ARG A 180 16.61 3.45 17.47
C ARG A 180 16.52 2.24 18.40
N GLY A 181 17.46 1.31 18.25
CA GLY A 181 17.87 0.42 19.33
C GLY A 181 19.11 1.05 19.93
N ASP A 182 18.96 1.70 21.07
CA ASP A 182 20.08 2.19 21.88
C ASP A 182 20.81 0.94 22.38
N ASN A 183 22.00 0.66 21.84
CA ASN A 183 22.87 -0.36 22.39
C ASN A 183 23.70 0.32 23.47
N ASP A 184 23.19 0.38 24.69
CA ASP A 184 23.96 0.86 25.84
C ASP A 184 25.21 -0.01 26.00
N VAL A 185 26.37 0.57 25.71
CA VAL A 185 27.68 -0.05 25.92
C VAL A 185 27.96 -0.01 27.41
N CYS A 186 27.97 -1.17 28.07
CA CYS A 186 28.41 -1.26 29.45
C CYS A 186 29.92 -1.01 29.57
N VAL A 187 30.33 -0.22 30.56
CA VAL A 187 31.75 0.01 30.87
C VAL A 187 31.96 -0.16 32.37
N TYR A 188 32.59 -1.28 32.78
CA TYR A 188 33.10 -1.46 34.15
C TYR A 188 34.59 -1.13 34.15
N THR A 189 34.99 -0.09 34.89
CA THR A 189 36.39 0.31 35.00
C THR A 189 36.88 0.18 36.44
N PRO A 190 38.19 -0.10 36.66
CA PRO A 190 38.76 -0.15 38.01
C PRO A 190 38.55 1.14 38.81
N GLN A 191 38.52 2.29 38.13
CA GLN A 191 38.27 3.59 38.77
C GLN A 191 36.82 3.69 39.28
N LEU A 192 35.87 3.12 38.54
CA LEU A 192 34.47 3.07 38.95
C LEU A 192 34.28 2.12 40.15
N ALA A 193 34.95 0.97 40.14
CA ALA A 193 34.93 0.03 41.26
C ALA A 193 35.42 0.67 42.56
N GLU A 194 36.55 1.38 42.50
CA GLU A 194 37.09 2.10 43.67
C GLU A 194 36.15 3.23 44.12
N ALA A 195 35.61 4.02 43.19
CA ALA A 195 34.69 5.09 43.54
C ALA A 195 33.41 4.57 44.21
N LEU A 196 32.89 3.43 43.74
CA LEU A 196 31.74 2.75 44.35
C LEU A 196 32.07 2.20 45.75
N PHE A 197 33.23 1.58 45.92
CA PHE A 197 33.68 1.08 47.23
C PHE A 197 33.84 2.22 48.26
N GLN A 198 34.41 3.36 47.85
CA GLN A 198 34.53 4.52 48.74
C GLN A 198 33.19 5.12 49.16
N ALA A 199 32.18 5.06 48.28
CA ALA A 199 30.84 5.53 48.57
C ALA A 199 30.04 4.52 49.42
N HIS A 200 30.24 3.23 49.16
CA HIS A 200 29.51 2.11 49.75
C HIS A 200 30.46 1.00 50.21
N PRO A 201 31.21 1.21 51.30
CA PRO A 201 32.11 0.19 51.83
C PRO A 201 31.34 -1.03 52.35
N GLU A 202 30.04 -0.90 52.64
CA GLU A 202 29.16 -2.01 53.01
C GLU A 202 28.84 -2.98 51.86
N ALA A 203 29.16 -2.61 50.62
CA ALA A 203 28.90 -3.44 49.44
C ALA A 203 29.98 -4.49 49.18
N ASP A 204 31.13 -4.38 49.85
CA ASP A 204 32.19 -5.39 49.88
C ASP A 204 31.77 -6.51 50.86
N LEU A 205 31.28 -7.62 50.29
CA LEU A 205 30.71 -8.74 51.04
C LEU A 205 31.79 -9.74 51.48
N ASP A 206 32.89 -9.83 50.74
CA ASP A 206 33.98 -10.75 51.04
C ASP A 206 35.12 -10.14 51.89
N GLY A 207 35.14 -8.82 52.02
CA GLY A 207 36.02 -8.05 52.89
C GLY A 207 37.46 -7.94 52.38
N ASP A 208 37.68 -8.12 51.08
CA ASP A 208 39.00 -8.05 50.46
C ASP A 208 39.48 -6.60 50.19
N GLY A 209 38.59 -5.62 50.39
CA GLY A 209 38.86 -4.20 50.23
C GLY A 209 38.75 -3.71 48.79
N ALA A 210 38.10 -4.47 47.89
CA ALA A 210 37.82 -4.08 46.51
C ALA A 210 36.42 -4.55 46.07
N LEU A 211 35.71 -3.71 45.31
CA LEU A 211 34.40 -4.12 44.78
C LEU A 211 34.54 -5.02 43.56
N SER A 212 34.10 -6.28 43.67
CA SER A 212 33.98 -7.18 42.54
C SER A 212 32.82 -6.77 41.61
N VAL A 213 32.83 -7.29 40.38
CA VAL A 213 31.75 -7.04 39.42
C VAL A 213 30.40 -7.56 39.94
N ASP A 214 30.41 -8.71 40.62
CA ASP A 214 29.20 -9.34 41.15
C ASP A 214 28.62 -8.53 42.31
N GLU A 215 29.46 -8.03 43.23
CA GLU A 215 29.05 -7.16 44.34
C GLU A 215 28.53 -5.80 43.87
N ALA A 216 29.22 -5.17 42.90
CA ALA A 216 28.74 -3.95 42.26
C ALA A 216 27.34 -4.14 41.65
N CYS A 217 27.09 -5.33 41.12
CA CYS A 217 25.83 -5.69 40.51
C CYS A 217 24.72 -6.00 41.52
N GLU A 218 25.04 -6.67 42.62
CA GLU A 218 24.10 -6.85 43.73
C GLU A 218 23.70 -5.50 44.34
N LEU A 219 24.67 -4.58 44.53
CA LEU A 219 24.41 -3.22 45.01
C LEU A 219 23.44 -2.48 44.08
N GLN A 220 23.68 -2.52 42.76
CA GLN A 220 22.78 -1.87 41.80
C GLN A 220 21.39 -2.51 41.77
N ALA A 221 21.31 -3.84 41.92
CA ALA A 221 20.04 -4.55 42.01
C ALA A 221 19.29 -4.18 43.30
N GLU A 222 19.98 -3.97 44.43
CA GLU A 222 19.38 -3.43 45.64
C GLU A 222 18.83 -2.03 45.45
N TRP A 223 19.56 -1.11 44.79
CA TRP A 223 19.06 0.23 44.51
C TRP A 223 17.80 0.20 43.65
N ARG A 224 17.79 -0.59 42.57
CA ARG A 224 16.57 -0.77 41.74
C ARG A 224 15.41 -1.37 42.53
N ARG A 225 15.67 -2.26 43.49
CA ARG A 225 14.64 -2.82 44.37
C ARG A 225 14.12 -1.79 45.38
N ARG A 226 14.99 -0.88 45.85
CA ARG A 226 14.65 0.17 46.82
C ARG A 226 13.94 1.36 46.18
N GLU A 227 14.10 1.62 44.89
CA GLU A 227 13.42 2.71 44.17
C GLU A 227 12.48 2.22 43.05
N PRO A 228 11.15 2.15 43.29
CA PRO A 228 10.19 2.12 42.20
C PRO A 228 9.76 3.52 41.74
N GLN A 229 9.97 4.60 42.51
CA GLN A 229 9.54 5.95 42.15
C GLN A 229 10.37 7.07 42.81
N VAL A 230 11.32 7.65 42.09
CA VAL A 230 11.76 9.03 42.31
C VAL A 230 11.78 9.76 40.97
N SER A 231 10.64 10.38 40.66
CA SER A 231 10.61 11.55 39.79
C SER A 231 11.39 12.67 40.48
N THR A 232 12.33 13.25 39.76
CA THR A 232 13.08 14.49 40.04
C THR A 232 14.08 14.46 41.19
N VAL A 233 15.38 14.49 40.85
CA VAL A 233 16.44 15.05 41.69
C VAL A 233 17.27 16.01 40.83
N PRO A 234 17.71 17.18 41.34
CA PRO A 234 18.49 18.17 40.61
C PRO A 234 19.99 17.81 40.58
N GLU A 235 20.65 18.27 39.51
CA GLU A 235 22.09 18.23 39.21
C GLU A 235 23.01 18.20 40.44
N VAL A 236 23.70 17.06 40.58
CA VAL A 236 25.03 16.97 41.20
C VAL A 236 25.89 16.12 40.26
N GLU A 237 27.04 16.65 39.83
CA GLU A 237 27.96 16.11 38.81
C GLU A 237 28.66 14.78 39.18
N LEU A 238 27.91 13.75 39.57
CA LEU A 238 28.34 12.35 39.64
C LEU A 238 27.41 11.39 38.87
N ASP A 239 26.42 11.91 38.16
CA ASP A 239 25.35 11.09 37.55
C ASP A 239 25.76 10.43 36.22
N GLU A 240 26.67 11.00 35.43
CA GLU A 240 26.91 10.47 34.08
C GLU A 240 27.63 9.10 34.08
N PHE A 241 28.41 8.80 35.12
CA PHE A 241 29.08 7.51 35.27
C PHE A 241 28.23 6.42 35.94
N LEU A 242 27.23 6.81 36.75
CA LEU A 242 26.39 5.88 37.53
C LEU A 242 25.00 5.66 36.92
N SER A 243 24.59 6.50 35.96
CA SER A 243 23.31 6.36 35.24
C SER A 243 23.33 5.28 34.15
N GLY A 244 24.51 4.82 33.73
CA GLY A 244 24.64 3.74 32.75
C GLY A 244 24.29 2.37 33.37
N PRO A 245 23.67 1.44 32.63
CA PRO A 245 23.43 0.10 33.14
C PRO A 245 24.77 -0.57 33.47
N LEU A 246 24.98 -0.97 34.74
CA LEU A 246 26.09 -1.87 35.07
C LEU A 246 25.77 -3.22 34.45
N CYS A 247 26.80 -3.92 33.99
CA CYS A 247 26.66 -5.12 33.16
C CYS A 247 26.33 -6.39 33.97
N CYS A 248 25.24 -6.32 34.72
CA CYS A 248 24.82 -7.31 35.71
C CYS A 248 24.12 -8.53 35.14
N ASN A 249 24.19 -8.72 33.82
CA ASN A 249 23.61 -9.87 33.13
C ASN A 249 24.51 -10.42 32.02
N CYS A 250 25.78 -10.01 31.99
CA CYS A 250 26.76 -10.61 31.09
C CYS A 250 27.24 -11.90 31.78
N GLY A 251 26.73 -13.04 31.30
CA GLY A 251 26.96 -14.36 31.89
C GLY A 251 28.43 -14.62 32.21
N SER A 252 28.66 -15.21 33.38
CA SER A 252 29.95 -15.64 33.89
C SER A 252 30.67 -16.58 32.90
N THR A 253 31.49 -16.01 32.03
CA THR A 253 32.52 -16.76 31.30
C THR A 253 33.79 -15.92 31.23
N ASP A 254 34.74 -16.30 32.09
CA ASP A 254 36.18 -16.06 32.02
C ASP A 254 36.66 -14.60 32.01
N VAL A 255 36.70 -13.99 33.20
CA VAL A 255 37.55 -12.80 33.46
C VAL A 255 38.95 -13.27 33.83
N LEU A 256 39.79 -13.45 32.82
CA LEU A 256 41.25 -13.57 32.98
C LEU A 256 41.86 -12.16 32.94
N PHE A 257 42.31 -11.65 34.09
CA PHE A 257 43.27 -10.54 34.15
C PHE A 257 44.68 -11.01 33.73
N PRO A 258 45.60 -10.12 33.30
CA PRO A 258 45.55 -9.13 32.22
C PRO A 258 46.59 -9.50 31.11
N PRO A 259 46.64 -8.80 29.95
CA PRO A 259 47.62 -7.72 29.84
C PRO A 259 47.17 -6.53 28.96
N SER A 260 47.61 -5.33 29.36
CA SER A 260 47.93 -4.18 28.51
C SER A 260 47.28 -4.08 27.12
N GLU A 261 45.99 -3.77 27.05
CA GLU A 261 45.29 -3.04 25.96
C GLU A 261 43.80 -2.97 26.32
N PRO A 262 43.08 -1.86 26.04
CA PRO A 262 41.66 -1.76 26.36
C PRO A 262 40.86 -2.70 25.44
N PRO A 263 40.09 -3.69 25.92
CA PRO A 263 39.21 -4.42 25.04
C PRO A 263 38.07 -3.49 24.61
N ALA A 264 37.91 -3.40 23.29
CA ALA A 264 36.78 -2.75 22.65
C ALA A 264 35.46 -3.36 23.16
N GLY A 265 34.47 -2.48 23.35
CA GLY A 265 33.20 -2.76 24.01
C GLY A 265 32.59 -4.11 23.67
N ALA A 266 32.42 -4.94 24.70
CA ALA A 266 31.57 -6.12 24.64
C ALA A 266 30.11 -5.65 24.72
N ALA A 267 29.36 -5.85 23.65
CA ALA A 267 27.91 -5.70 23.67
C ALA A 267 27.32 -6.81 24.54
N CYS A 268 26.51 -6.45 25.54
CA CYS A 268 25.77 -7.44 26.33
C CYS A 268 24.62 -7.93 25.45
N ASP A 269 24.81 -9.09 24.81
CA ASP A 269 23.83 -9.68 23.90
C ASP A 269 22.55 -10.05 24.66
N GLN A 270 21.42 -9.88 23.97
CA GLN A 270 20.08 -10.06 24.52
C GLN A 270 19.94 -11.43 25.18
N ALA A 271 19.72 -11.43 26.50
CA ALA A 271 19.21 -12.59 27.21
C ALA A 271 17.77 -12.86 26.75
N GLU A 272 17.61 -13.55 25.62
CA GLU A 272 16.37 -14.22 25.29
C GLU A 272 16.21 -15.47 26.16
N GLY A 273 15.12 -15.50 26.91
CA GLY A 273 14.41 -16.76 27.15
C GLY A 273 14.65 -17.43 28.49
N VAL A 274 13.78 -17.09 29.44
CA VAL A 274 13.15 -18.02 30.38
C VAL A 274 12.92 -19.40 29.74
N ASP A 275 13.47 -20.48 30.31
CA ASP A 275 12.69 -21.65 30.76
C ASP A 275 13.53 -22.67 31.57
N ARG A 276 13.00 -23.04 32.74
CA ARG A 276 13.28 -24.18 33.66
C ARG A 276 14.46 -24.13 34.63
#